data_AF-A0A3M7MA38-F1
#
_entry.id   AF-A0A3M7MA38-F1
#
_cell.length_a   1.000
_cell.length_b   1.000
_cell.length_c   1.000
_cell.angle_alpha   90.00
_cell.angle_beta   90.00
_cell.angle_gamma   90.00
#
_symmetry.space_group_name_H-M   'P 1'
#
loop_
_entity.id
_entity.type
_entity.pdbx_description
1 polymer ?
#
loop_
_entity_poly.entity_id
_entity_poly.type
_entity_poly.pdbx_seq_one_letter_code
_entity_poly.pdbx_strand_id
1 'polypeptide(L)'
;MISSHVGPRHRPRQASKGLQAHHQSIIDPRRQYPQLITLTTLSVHLAREKSSRHQVQLNPTNTTMTAQSKAGQAAAPNDQRPAKQSSVKNAYLLAYNALSAALWLGVLVQTVTIGGQEIKNAQKAGAFFGSDDWVTATKRGLASGKVYDNLEVYTRMVQSLAGMEVLHSLFGIVRAPLLTTLMQVSSRFLLVHLIASPAAFPASTRHSPAYSTMLLAWSVTEVIRYSYFVFSLSGVGVPALWTWLRYNTFLVLYPLGIASECWLVYTAIPLAKQWNEGAAYALWGILAIYVPGSYVLFTHMLAQRRKIARQARVV
;
A
#
# COMPACT_ATOMS: atom_id res chain seq x y z
N MET A 1 -71.58 51.54 20.13
CA MET A 1 -72.14 50.65 19.09
C MET A 1 -71.04 49.66 18.70
N ILE A 2 -70.96 48.50 19.37
CA ILE A 2 -71.35 47.13 18.91
C ILE A 2 -70.53 46.69 17.66
N SER A 3 -69.86 45.54 17.53
CA SER A 3 -69.45 44.41 18.38
C SER A 3 -68.61 43.43 17.51
N SER A 4 -67.58 42.75 18.08
CA SER A 4 -67.13 41.33 17.89
C SER A 4 -66.85 40.74 16.47
N HIS A 5 -65.94 39.77 16.17
CA HIS A 5 -64.91 38.97 16.84
C HIS A 5 -64.18 38.10 15.75
N VAL A 6 -62.91 37.71 16.02
CA VAL A 6 -62.22 36.41 15.74
C VAL A 6 -61.91 35.95 14.29
N GLY A 7 -60.61 35.97 13.94
CA GLY A 7 -59.69 34.80 13.79
C GLY A 7 -59.78 33.84 12.57
N PRO A 8 -58.65 33.18 12.16
CA PRO A 8 -58.36 32.87 10.75
C PRO A 8 -58.14 31.37 10.39
N ARG A 9 -58.10 31.01 9.08
CA ARG A 9 -57.05 30.17 8.43
C ARG A 9 -57.39 29.67 7.00
N HIS A 10 -56.33 29.60 6.20
CA HIS A 10 -56.19 29.06 4.83
C HIS A 10 -56.31 27.52 4.68
N ARG A 11 -56.78 27.09 3.51
CA ARG A 11 -56.15 26.09 2.58
C ARG A 11 -56.66 26.29 1.15
N PRO A 12 -55.83 26.07 0.10
CA PRO A 12 -56.34 25.75 -1.23
C PRO A 12 -56.09 24.29 -1.66
N ARG A 13 -56.80 23.95 -2.73
CA ARG A 13 -57.25 22.65 -3.24
C ARG A 13 -56.17 21.76 -3.89
N GLN A 14 -56.43 20.45 -3.82
CA GLN A 14 -55.93 19.43 -4.74
C GLN A 14 -56.72 19.46 -6.06
N ALA A 15 -56.05 19.31 -7.21
CA ALA A 15 -56.57 18.66 -8.41
C ALA A 15 -55.45 18.43 -9.44
N SER A 16 -55.16 17.17 -9.77
CA SER A 16 -55.24 16.61 -11.13
C SER A 16 -54.50 15.26 -11.21
N LYS A 17 -55.26 14.21 -11.58
CA LYS A 17 -54.83 12.85 -11.89
C LYS A 17 -54.91 12.64 -13.41
N GLY A 18 -53.99 11.85 -13.94
CA GLY A 18 -53.96 11.30 -15.31
C GLY A 18 -52.62 11.63 -15.98
N LEU A 19 -51.86 10.72 -16.57
CA LEU A 19 -52.11 9.35 -17.05
C LEU A 19 -50.74 8.71 -17.36
N GLN A 20 -50.72 7.37 -17.42
CA GLN A 20 -49.74 6.46 -18.04
C GLN A 20 -48.87 5.63 -17.09
N ALA A 21 -49.41 4.44 -16.80
CA ALA A 21 -48.66 3.25 -16.44
C ALA A 21 -47.94 2.71 -17.68
N HIS A 22 -46.66 2.36 -17.56
CA HIS A 22 -46.05 1.22 -18.24
C HIS A 22 -44.70 0.87 -17.60
N HIS A 23 -44.53 -0.41 -17.26
CA HIS A 23 -43.27 -1.12 -17.04
C HIS A 23 -42.52 -0.93 -15.69
N GLN A 24 -43.03 -1.57 -14.63
CA GLN A 24 -42.20 -1.99 -13.50
C GLN A 24 -41.31 -3.17 -13.92
N SER A 25 -40.02 -2.91 -14.09
CA SER A 25 -39.00 -3.96 -13.99
C SER A 25 -38.39 -3.90 -12.59
N ILE A 26 -38.54 -5.03 -11.89
CA ILE A 26 -37.94 -5.30 -10.58
C ILE A 26 -36.44 -5.39 -10.80
N ILE A 27 -35.68 -4.40 -10.31
CA ILE A 27 -34.22 -4.51 -10.20
C ILE A 27 -33.92 -5.00 -8.79
N ASP A 28 -33.64 -6.30 -8.71
CA ASP A 28 -33.13 -6.99 -7.53
C ASP A 28 -31.78 -6.38 -7.07
N PRO A 29 -31.67 -5.85 -5.84
CA PRO A 29 -30.43 -5.30 -5.30
C PRO A 29 -29.31 -6.34 -5.11
N ARG A 30 -29.58 -7.64 -5.28
CA ARG A 30 -28.57 -8.70 -5.12
C ARG A 30 -27.65 -8.89 -6.31
N ARG A 31 -27.77 -8.09 -7.38
CA ARG A 31 -26.99 -8.28 -8.62
C ARG A 31 -25.79 -7.35 -8.84
N GLN A 32 -25.40 -6.52 -7.87
CA GLN A 32 -24.37 -5.50 -8.13
C GLN A 32 -23.02 -5.64 -7.40
N TYR A 33 -22.82 -6.58 -6.46
CA TYR A 33 -21.49 -6.80 -5.86
C TYR A 33 -21.25 -8.25 -5.39
N PRO A 34 -20.81 -9.18 -6.26
CA PRO A 34 -20.47 -10.55 -5.85
C PRO A 34 -19.07 -10.70 -5.19
N GLN A 35 -18.31 -9.61 -5.00
CA GLN A 35 -16.89 -9.71 -4.59
C GLN A 35 -16.62 -9.44 -3.10
N LEU A 36 -17.64 -9.08 -2.31
CA LEU A 36 -17.47 -8.68 -0.91
C LEU A 36 -17.79 -9.77 0.13
N ILE A 37 -18.19 -10.98 -0.30
CA ILE A 37 -18.55 -12.08 0.62
C ILE A 37 -17.55 -13.26 0.54
N THR A 38 -16.65 -13.29 -0.44
CA THR A 38 -15.79 -14.46 -0.68
C THR A 38 -14.46 -14.46 0.10
N LEU A 39 -14.05 -13.32 0.69
CA LEU A 39 -12.72 -13.18 1.31
C LEU A 39 -12.64 -13.64 2.77
N THR A 40 -13.78 -13.72 3.47
CA THR A 40 -13.81 -14.13 4.89
C THR A 40 -13.78 -15.66 5.04
N THR A 41 -14.39 -16.39 4.11
CA THR A 41 -14.52 -17.87 4.19
C THR A 41 -13.25 -18.60 3.77
N LEU A 42 -12.45 -18.03 2.86
CA LEU A 42 -11.22 -18.68 2.35
C LEU A 42 -10.08 -18.71 3.40
N SER A 43 -10.05 -17.70 4.28
CA SER A 43 -9.00 -17.55 5.30
C SER A 43 -9.09 -18.62 6.40
N VAL A 44 -10.31 -19.09 6.72
CA VAL A 44 -10.55 -20.14 7.73
C VAL A 44 -10.25 -21.54 7.17
N HIS A 45 -10.49 -21.78 5.87
CA HIS A 45 -10.24 -23.08 5.26
C HIS A 45 -8.74 -23.37 5.07
N LEU A 46 -7.95 -22.35 4.70
CA LEU A 46 -6.50 -22.48 4.52
C LEU A 46 -5.73 -22.65 5.84
N ALA A 47 -6.26 -22.15 6.96
CA ALA A 47 -5.68 -22.38 8.29
C ALA A 47 -5.85 -23.84 8.76
N ARG A 48 -6.94 -24.51 8.35
CA ARG A 48 -7.23 -25.90 8.74
C ARG A 48 -6.39 -26.91 7.95
N GLU A 49 -6.12 -26.65 6.67
CA GLU A 49 -5.35 -27.55 5.81
C GLU A 49 -3.85 -27.62 6.18
N LYS A 50 -3.27 -26.52 6.68
CA LYS A 50 -1.87 -26.52 7.17
C LYS A 50 -1.68 -27.30 8.47
N SER A 51 -2.70 -27.37 9.33
CA SER A 51 -2.63 -28.09 10.61
C SER A 51 -2.71 -29.60 10.43
N SER A 52 -3.42 -30.10 9.41
CA SER A 52 -3.55 -31.53 9.14
C SER A 52 -2.29 -32.15 8.50
N ARG A 53 -1.47 -31.36 7.78
CA ARG A 53 -0.22 -31.83 7.17
C ARG A 53 0.97 -31.90 8.14
N HIS A 54 0.81 -31.50 9.40
CA HIS A 54 1.88 -31.54 10.42
C HIS A 54 1.67 -32.62 11.50
N GLN A 55 0.60 -33.42 11.43
CA GLN A 55 0.36 -34.50 12.41
C GLN A 55 0.54 -35.93 11.87
N VAL A 56 0.83 -36.12 10.58
CA VAL A 56 1.20 -37.44 10.06
C VAL A 56 2.71 -37.49 9.97
N GLN A 57 3.35 -37.99 11.02
CA GLN A 57 4.52 -38.90 10.99
C GLN A 57 5.31 -38.84 12.31
N LEU A 58 4.79 -39.50 13.36
CA LEU A 58 5.57 -39.94 14.52
C LEU A 58 4.98 -41.26 15.05
N ASN A 59 5.60 -42.40 14.74
CA ASN A 59 5.99 -43.41 15.74
C ASN A 59 6.93 -44.50 15.15
N PRO A 60 7.82 -45.12 15.97
CA PRO A 60 8.90 -46.03 15.54
C PRO A 60 8.52 -47.52 15.71
N THR A 61 9.30 -48.46 15.12
CA THR A 61 9.88 -49.70 15.71
C THR A 61 10.45 -50.64 14.61
N ASN A 62 11.67 -51.14 14.88
CA ASN A 62 12.54 -52.20 14.31
C ASN A 62 12.01 -53.24 13.29
N THR A 63 12.88 -53.69 12.36
CA THR A 63 13.46 -55.06 12.28
C THR A 63 14.39 -55.23 11.04
N THR A 64 15.45 -56.02 11.21
CA THR A 64 16.63 -56.26 10.35
C THR A 64 16.43 -57.29 9.22
N MET A 65 17.35 -57.24 8.22
CA MET A 65 17.70 -58.24 7.17
C MET A 65 16.74 -58.34 5.95
N THR A 66 17.14 -58.35 4.68
CA THR A 66 18.26 -59.02 3.97
C THR A 66 18.57 -58.29 2.65
N ALA A 67 19.77 -58.55 2.10
CA ALA A 67 20.28 -58.03 0.84
C ALA A 67 19.58 -58.63 -0.40
N GLN A 68 19.32 -57.80 -1.42
CA GLN A 68 19.26 -58.21 -2.82
C GLN A 68 19.64 -57.03 -3.73
N SER A 69 20.77 -57.18 -4.42
CA SER A 69 21.24 -56.28 -5.46
C SER A 69 20.40 -56.45 -6.73
N LYS A 70 19.83 -55.37 -7.24
CA LYS A 70 19.53 -55.22 -8.67
C LYS A 70 19.91 -53.80 -9.07
N ALA A 71 20.93 -53.70 -9.91
CA ALA A 71 21.34 -52.49 -10.58
C ALA A 71 20.18 -51.94 -11.41
N GLY A 72 19.73 -50.73 -11.07
CA GLY A 72 18.74 -49.96 -11.79
C GLY A 72 19.20 -48.50 -11.81
N GLN A 73 19.77 -48.09 -12.94
CA GLN A 73 19.99 -46.73 -13.43
C GLN A 73 19.88 -45.59 -12.39
N ALA A 74 21.04 -45.14 -11.90
CA ALA A 74 21.16 -43.84 -11.27
C ALA A 74 20.79 -42.75 -12.30
N ALA A 75 19.59 -42.19 -12.17
CA ALA A 75 19.22 -40.96 -12.87
C ALA A 75 20.21 -39.88 -12.44
N ALA A 76 20.88 -39.27 -13.42
CA ALA A 76 21.82 -38.18 -13.24
C ALA A 76 21.20 -37.05 -12.39
N PRO A 77 22.01 -36.29 -11.64
CA PRO A 77 21.51 -35.15 -10.88
C PRO A 77 20.80 -34.22 -11.85
N ASN A 78 19.55 -33.91 -11.55
CA ASN A 78 18.72 -32.98 -12.31
C ASN A 78 19.42 -31.63 -12.34
N ASP A 79 20.19 -31.38 -13.40
CA ASP A 79 20.93 -30.16 -13.68
C ASP A 79 19.89 -29.07 -14.01
N GLN A 80 19.18 -28.60 -12.97
CA GLN A 80 18.31 -27.44 -13.04
C GLN A 80 19.19 -26.19 -13.18
N ARG A 81 19.77 -26.01 -14.37
CA ARG A 81 20.31 -24.72 -14.77
C ARG A 81 19.17 -23.72 -14.66
N PRO A 82 19.39 -22.54 -14.04
CA PRO A 82 18.37 -21.51 -13.97
C PRO A 82 17.96 -21.19 -15.41
N ALA A 83 16.68 -21.39 -15.74
CA ALA A 83 16.14 -21.06 -17.06
C ALA A 83 16.59 -19.64 -17.44
N LYS A 84 17.41 -19.54 -18.50
CA LYS A 84 17.90 -18.26 -19.05
C LYS A 84 16.68 -17.41 -19.38
N GLN A 85 16.39 -16.43 -18.54
CA GLN A 85 15.31 -15.48 -18.77
C GLN A 85 15.57 -14.79 -20.13
N SER A 86 14.56 -14.69 -21.00
CA SER A 86 14.77 -14.16 -22.35
C SER A 86 15.38 -12.77 -22.30
N SER A 87 16.37 -12.50 -23.16
CA SER A 87 17.10 -11.22 -23.19
C SER A 87 16.15 -10.01 -23.26
N VAL A 88 15.06 -10.15 -24.02
CA VAL A 88 14.00 -9.14 -24.17
C VAL A 88 13.27 -8.87 -22.85
N LYS A 89 12.92 -9.91 -22.11
CA LYS A 89 12.24 -9.78 -20.81
C LYS A 89 13.12 -9.08 -19.78
N ASN A 90 14.41 -9.39 -19.77
CA ASN A 90 15.37 -8.72 -18.90
C ASN A 90 15.56 -7.25 -19.28
N ALA A 91 15.70 -6.94 -20.58
CA ALA A 91 15.79 -5.55 -21.05
C ALA A 91 14.54 -4.72 -20.70
N TYR A 92 13.36 -5.29 -20.88
CA TYR A 92 12.09 -4.66 -20.49
C TYR A 92 12.04 -4.37 -18.98
N LEU A 93 12.33 -5.37 -18.14
CA LEU A 93 12.31 -5.20 -16.69
C LEU A 93 13.39 -4.20 -16.24
N LEU A 94 14.56 -4.20 -16.86
CA LEU A 94 15.62 -3.23 -16.59
C LEU A 94 15.11 -1.80 -16.86
N ALA A 95 14.53 -1.57 -18.03
CA ALA A 95 13.97 -0.27 -18.41
C ALA A 95 12.83 0.17 -17.48
N TYR A 96 11.91 -0.74 -17.14
CA TYR A 96 10.82 -0.48 -16.20
C TYR A 96 11.35 -0.05 -14.83
N ASN A 97 12.28 -0.81 -14.25
CA ASN A 97 12.84 -0.49 -12.94
C ASN A 97 13.68 0.80 -12.98
N ALA A 98 14.43 1.06 -14.05
CA ALA A 98 15.20 2.29 -14.19
C ALA A 98 14.29 3.53 -14.30
N LEU A 99 13.22 3.44 -15.08
CA LEU A 99 12.22 4.49 -15.19
C LEU A 99 11.54 4.74 -13.85
N SER A 100 11.09 3.69 -13.17
CA SER A 100 10.46 3.81 -11.85
C SER A 100 11.43 4.40 -10.81
N ALA A 101 12.71 4.03 -10.82
CA ALA A 101 13.73 4.63 -9.96
C ALA A 101 13.87 6.14 -10.21
N ALA A 102 13.94 6.55 -11.48
CA ALA A 102 14.05 7.96 -11.86
C ALA A 102 12.82 8.78 -11.45
N LEU A 103 11.62 8.22 -11.65
CA LEU A 103 10.36 8.87 -11.25
C LEU A 103 10.26 9.04 -9.74
N TRP A 104 10.57 8.00 -8.96
CA TRP A 104 10.60 8.12 -7.50
C TRP A 104 11.71 9.00 -6.98
N LEU A 105 12.85 9.09 -7.68
CA LEU A 105 13.89 10.07 -7.38
C LEU A 105 13.38 11.50 -7.59
N GLY A 106 12.59 11.74 -8.65
CA GLY A 106 11.90 13.01 -8.86
C GLY A 106 10.98 13.38 -7.69
N VAL A 107 10.19 12.42 -7.20
CA VAL A 107 9.34 12.62 -6.00
C VAL A 107 10.20 12.93 -4.77
N LEU A 108 11.29 12.19 -4.55
CA LEU A 108 12.19 12.39 -3.41
C LEU A 108 12.82 13.78 -3.41
N VAL A 109 13.43 14.17 -4.53
CA VAL A 109 14.12 15.46 -4.68
C VAL A 109 13.14 16.59 -4.39
N GLN A 110 11.97 16.58 -5.02
CA GLN A 110 10.96 17.62 -4.81
C GLN A 110 10.40 17.63 -3.39
N THR A 111 10.19 16.46 -2.76
CA THR A 111 9.72 16.38 -1.37
C THR A 111 10.72 17.03 -0.43
N VAL A 112 12.01 16.75 -0.62
CA VAL A 112 13.10 17.31 0.21
C VAL A 112 13.30 18.79 -0.06
N THR A 113 13.27 19.25 -1.31
CA THR A 113 13.50 20.66 -1.65
C THR A 113 12.35 21.54 -1.19
N ILE A 114 11.10 21.17 -1.52
CA ILE A 114 9.92 21.94 -1.14
C ILE A 114 9.72 21.86 0.37
N GLY A 115 9.72 20.66 0.96
CA GLY A 115 9.59 20.49 2.41
C GLY A 115 10.69 21.22 3.18
N GLY A 116 11.95 21.10 2.74
CA GLY A 116 13.07 21.77 3.36
C GLY A 116 12.99 23.30 3.27
N GLN A 117 12.51 23.84 2.15
CA GLN A 117 12.30 25.28 2.00
C GLN A 117 11.21 25.79 2.95
N GLU A 118 10.10 25.08 3.06
CA GLU A 118 8.99 25.47 3.95
C GLU A 118 9.36 25.36 5.42
N ILE A 119 10.18 24.37 5.81
CA ILE A 119 10.74 24.28 7.17
C ILE A 119 11.62 25.50 7.47
N LYS A 120 12.53 25.87 6.54
CA LYS A 120 13.37 27.06 6.70
C LYS A 120 12.56 28.34 6.79
N ASN A 121 11.50 28.47 5.99
CA ASN A 121 10.58 29.60 6.04
C ASN A 121 9.88 29.68 7.40
N ALA A 122 9.40 28.55 7.92
CA ALA A 122 8.76 28.46 9.22
C ALA A 122 9.73 28.75 10.39
N GLN A 123 11.00 28.33 10.28
CA GLN A 123 12.05 28.64 11.26
C GLN A 123 12.34 30.14 11.31
N LYS A 124 12.50 30.79 10.15
CA LYS A 124 12.72 32.24 10.07
C LYS A 124 11.55 33.03 10.66
N ALA A 125 10.32 32.60 10.37
CA ALA A 125 9.13 33.21 10.97
C ALA A 125 9.11 33.01 12.49
N GLY A 126 9.41 31.80 12.98
CA GLY A 126 9.49 31.51 14.42
C GLY A 126 10.52 32.37 15.14
N ALA A 127 11.73 32.49 14.59
CA ALA A 127 12.79 33.33 15.14
C ALA A 127 12.41 34.81 15.21
N PHE A 128 11.65 35.31 14.20
CA PHE A 128 11.13 36.68 14.22
C PHE A 128 10.12 36.92 15.35
N PHE A 129 9.32 35.92 15.72
CA PHE A 129 8.32 36.02 16.79
C PHE A 129 8.82 35.49 18.16
N GLY A 130 10.12 35.22 18.30
CA GLY A 130 10.73 34.76 19.56
C GLY A 130 10.46 33.30 19.92
N SER A 131 10.08 32.46 18.95
CA SER A 131 9.89 31.01 19.12
C SER A 131 10.88 30.21 18.26
N ASP A 132 11.97 29.76 18.85
CA ASP A 132 13.06 29.04 18.16
C ASP A 132 12.91 27.50 18.16
N ASP A 133 11.72 26.97 18.44
CA ASP A 133 11.51 25.53 18.47
C ASP A 133 11.53 24.91 17.06
N TRP A 134 12.61 24.17 16.79
CA TRP A 134 12.81 23.48 15.51
C TRP A 134 11.74 22.41 15.25
N VAL A 135 11.14 21.81 16.28
CA VAL A 135 10.08 20.80 16.13
C VAL A 135 8.82 21.45 15.60
N THR A 136 8.41 22.56 16.20
CA THR A 136 7.26 23.36 15.76
C THR A 136 7.47 23.88 14.34
N ALA A 137 8.66 24.40 14.02
CA ALA A 137 8.96 24.87 12.67
C ALA A 137 8.93 23.72 11.64
N THR A 138 9.44 22.54 12.02
CA THR A 138 9.37 21.35 11.17
C THR A 138 7.94 20.94 10.89
N LYS A 139 7.10 20.83 11.93
CA LYS A 139 5.68 20.50 11.79
C LYS A 139 4.95 21.52 10.91
N ARG A 140 5.17 22.82 11.12
CA ARG A 140 4.57 23.90 10.33
C ARG A 140 5.00 23.86 8.86
N GLY A 141 6.30 23.68 8.60
CA GLY A 141 6.82 23.58 7.24
C GLY A 141 6.26 22.39 6.47
N LEU A 142 6.21 21.21 7.12
CA LEU A 142 5.64 19.99 6.53
C LEU A 142 4.12 20.07 6.34
N ALA A 143 3.43 20.88 7.14
CA ALA A 143 1.98 21.15 7.09
C ALA A 143 1.61 22.35 6.19
N SER A 144 2.58 22.99 5.53
CA SER A 144 2.36 24.18 4.70
C SER A 144 1.37 23.99 3.53
N GLY A 145 1.13 22.75 3.11
CA GLY A 145 0.35 22.43 1.91
C GLY A 145 1.17 22.40 0.63
N LYS A 146 2.36 23.01 0.60
CA LYS A 146 3.16 23.14 -0.62
C LYS A 146 3.64 21.81 -1.17
N VAL A 147 4.00 20.86 -0.32
CA VAL A 147 4.40 19.51 -0.75
C VAL A 147 3.23 18.84 -1.47
N TYR A 148 2.03 18.87 -0.88
CA TYR A 148 0.82 18.33 -1.49
C TYR A 148 0.48 19.00 -2.83
N ASP A 149 0.47 20.34 -2.84
CA ASP A 149 0.06 21.13 -4.01
C ASP A 149 0.91 20.86 -5.25
N ASN A 150 2.20 20.59 -5.04
CA ASN A 150 3.13 20.35 -6.14
C ASN A 150 3.24 18.86 -6.50
N LEU A 151 3.04 17.93 -5.56
CA LEU A 151 3.41 16.53 -5.74
C LEU A 151 2.25 15.54 -5.79
N GLU A 152 1.02 15.92 -5.43
CA GLU A 152 -0.12 14.99 -5.42
C GLU A 152 -0.29 14.29 -6.77
N VAL A 153 -0.47 15.06 -7.84
CA VAL A 153 -0.74 14.52 -9.18
C VAL A 153 0.44 13.69 -9.65
N TYR A 154 1.66 14.21 -9.48
CA TYR A 154 2.88 13.54 -9.91
C TYR A 154 3.06 12.21 -9.19
N THR A 155 2.94 12.18 -7.87
CA THR A 155 3.07 10.95 -7.08
C THR A 155 1.96 9.97 -7.39
N ARG A 156 0.71 10.44 -7.56
CA ARG A 156 -0.39 9.55 -7.94
C ARG A 156 -0.12 8.86 -9.28
N MET A 157 0.36 9.60 -10.28
CA MET A 157 0.75 9.03 -11.59
C MET A 157 1.90 8.02 -11.45
N VAL A 158 2.95 8.37 -10.72
CA VAL A 158 4.10 7.47 -10.48
C VAL A 158 3.66 6.20 -9.74
N GLN A 159 2.82 6.35 -8.72
CA GLN A 159 2.30 5.22 -7.95
C GLN A 159 1.39 4.33 -8.81
N SER A 160 0.56 4.88 -9.71
CA SER A 160 -0.29 4.07 -10.60
C SER A 160 0.52 3.10 -11.48
N LEU A 161 1.78 3.43 -11.82
CA LEU A 161 2.66 2.53 -12.57
C LEU A 161 3.00 1.24 -11.81
N ALA A 162 2.85 1.22 -10.48
CA ALA A 162 3.01 0.01 -9.68
C ALA A 162 1.93 -1.04 -9.98
N GLY A 163 0.82 -0.66 -10.64
CA GLY A 163 -0.15 -1.62 -11.17
C GLY A 163 0.48 -2.61 -12.16
N MET A 164 1.54 -2.19 -12.88
CA MET A 164 2.30 -3.09 -13.75
C MET A 164 3.00 -4.22 -12.96
N GLU A 165 3.36 -4.01 -11.70
CA GLU A 165 3.99 -5.06 -10.88
C GLU A 165 3.01 -6.19 -10.55
N VAL A 166 1.73 -5.84 -10.35
CA VAL A 166 0.66 -6.81 -10.19
C VAL A 166 0.51 -7.62 -11.48
N LEU A 167 0.49 -6.95 -12.64
CA LEU A 167 0.43 -7.63 -13.94
C LEU A 167 1.66 -8.51 -14.19
N HIS A 168 2.87 -8.05 -13.83
CA HIS A 168 4.09 -8.85 -13.95
C HIS A 168 4.04 -10.10 -13.08
N SER A 169 3.45 -10.01 -11.88
CA SER A 169 3.28 -11.16 -10.99
C SER A 169 2.19 -12.10 -11.53
N LEU A 170 1.07 -11.55 -12.02
CA LEU A 170 -0.08 -12.29 -12.55
C LEU A 170 0.29 -13.12 -13.78
N PHE A 171 1.05 -12.54 -14.72
CA PHE A 171 1.48 -13.21 -15.94
C PHE A 171 2.81 -13.98 -15.80
N GLY A 172 3.35 -14.10 -14.58
CA GLY A 172 4.61 -14.82 -14.35
C GLY A 172 5.85 -14.18 -14.98
N ILE A 173 5.78 -12.88 -15.30
CA ILE A 173 6.94 -12.09 -15.75
C ILE A 173 7.94 -12.00 -14.59
N VAL A 174 7.50 -11.86 -13.35
CA VAL A 174 8.38 -11.88 -12.17
C VAL A 174 7.94 -12.99 -11.22
N ARG A 175 8.90 -13.65 -10.56
CA ARG A 175 8.65 -14.68 -9.54
C ARG A 175 8.27 -14.05 -8.18
N ALA A 176 7.28 -13.17 -8.17
CA ALA A 176 6.75 -12.56 -6.97
C ALA A 176 5.38 -13.18 -6.62
N PRO A 177 5.07 -13.45 -5.33
CA PRO A 177 3.75 -13.93 -4.95
C PRO A 177 2.66 -12.90 -5.27
N LEU A 178 1.73 -13.24 -6.17
CA LEU A 178 0.70 -12.32 -6.67
C LEU A 178 -0.08 -11.62 -5.54
N LEU A 179 -0.55 -12.38 -4.54
CA LEU A 179 -1.37 -11.82 -3.46
C LEU A 179 -0.58 -10.80 -2.63
N THR A 180 0.71 -11.05 -2.39
CA THR A 180 1.58 -10.12 -1.67
C THR A 180 1.79 -8.83 -2.48
N THR A 181 2.07 -8.95 -3.78
CA THR A 181 2.21 -7.78 -4.66
C THR A 181 0.90 -6.97 -4.72
N LEU A 182 -0.24 -7.67 -4.85
CA LEU A 182 -1.56 -7.03 -4.89
C LEU A 182 -1.85 -6.26 -3.61
N MET A 183 -1.63 -6.85 -2.43
CA MET A 183 -1.84 -6.17 -1.15
C MET A 183 -0.97 -4.92 -1.01
N GLN A 184 0.31 -5.00 -1.38
CA GLN A 184 1.25 -3.88 -1.31
C GLN A 184 0.86 -2.73 -2.23
N VAL A 185 0.45 -3.04 -3.46
CA VAL A 185 0.03 -2.01 -4.43
C VAL A 185 -1.32 -1.42 -4.04
N SER A 186 -2.26 -2.25 -3.58
CA SER A 186 -3.60 -1.81 -3.18
C SER A 186 -3.58 -0.90 -1.95
N SER A 187 -2.71 -1.18 -0.97
CA SER A 187 -2.59 -0.29 0.21
C SER A 187 -2.13 1.10 -0.20
N ARG A 188 -1.16 1.22 -1.11
CA ARG A 188 -0.73 2.53 -1.62
C ARG A 188 -1.75 3.19 -2.52
N PHE A 189 -2.50 2.42 -3.30
CA PHE A 189 -3.59 2.94 -4.14
C PHE A 189 -4.70 3.55 -3.31
N LEU A 190 -5.06 2.93 -2.18
CA LEU A 190 -5.96 3.54 -1.20
C LEU A 190 -5.48 4.95 -0.83
N LEU A 191 -4.19 5.09 -0.47
CA LEU A 191 -3.65 6.38 -0.04
C LEU A 191 -3.66 7.42 -1.16
N VAL A 192 -3.14 7.11 -2.36
CA VAL A 192 -3.03 8.12 -3.42
C VAL A 192 -4.36 8.39 -4.13
N HIS A 193 -5.23 7.39 -4.31
CA HIS A 193 -6.48 7.55 -5.08
C HIS A 193 -7.70 7.82 -4.21
N LEU A 194 -7.77 7.26 -3.00
CA LEU A 194 -8.97 7.29 -2.15
C LEU A 194 -8.83 8.14 -0.88
N ILE A 195 -7.62 8.58 -0.54
CA ILE A 195 -7.37 9.47 0.60
C ILE A 195 -6.84 10.83 0.12
N ALA A 196 -5.68 10.83 -0.52
CA ALA A 196 -4.97 12.04 -0.89
C ALA A 196 -5.51 12.72 -2.15
N SER A 197 -6.22 12.01 -3.03
CA SER A 197 -6.71 12.56 -4.30
C SER A 197 -7.59 13.81 -4.11
N PRO A 198 -7.52 14.81 -5.01
CA PRO A 198 -8.40 15.97 -5.02
C PRO A 198 -9.89 15.62 -5.06
N ALA A 199 -10.23 14.47 -5.62
CA ALA A 199 -11.61 13.96 -5.69
C ALA A 199 -12.06 13.21 -4.42
N ALA A 200 -11.15 13.01 -3.45
CA ALA A 200 -11.41 12.25 -2.23
C ALA A 200 -11.42 13.18 -1.00
N PHE A 201 -10.37 13.14 -0.17
CA PHE A 201 -10.27 13.92 1.07
C PHE A 201 -9.05 14.85 1.06
N PRO A 202 -8.95 15.80 0.10
CA PRO A 202 -7.81 16.71 0.01
C PRO A 202 -7.72 17.62 1.25
N ALA A 203 -8.85 17.99 1.86
CA ALA A 203 -8.90 18.86 3.03
C ALA A 203 -8.23 18.24 4.27
N SER A 204 -8.30 16.91 4.46
CA SER A 204 -7.59 16.23 5.55
C SER A 204 -6.11 15.97 5.25
N THR A 205 -5.74 15.97 3.96
CA THR A 205 -4.40 15.53 3.53
C THR A 205 -3.47 16.71 3.28
N ARG A 206 -3.94 17.77 2.61
CA ARG A 206 -3.12 18.89 2.10
C ARG A 206 -2.23 19.50 3.18
N HIS A 207 -2.81 19.83 4.33
CA HIS A 207 -2.10 20.47 5.44
C HIS A 207 -1.65 19.48 6.51
N SER A 208 -1.68 18.18 6.23
CA SER A 208 -1.20 17.18 7.17
C SER A 208 0.30 16.95 6.97
N PRO A 209 1.14 17.09 8.02
CA PRO A 209 2.56 16.78 7.93
C PRO A 209 2.80 15.31 7.57
N ALA A 210 1.82 14.44 7.83
CA ALA A 210 1.84 13.02 7.48
C ALA A 210 1.99 12.79 5.97
N TYR A 211 1.43 13.66 5.12
CA TYR A 211 1.58 13.52 3.67
C TYR A 211 3.04 13.67 3.25
N SER A 212 3.71 14.71 3.76
CA SER A 212 5.12 14.99 3.48
C SER A 212 6.05 13.90 4.02
N THR A 213 5.82 13.40 5.23
CA THR A 213 6.63 12.31 5.81
C THR A 213 6.38 10.96 5.14
N MET A 214 5.14 10.69 4.70
CA MET A 214 4.81 9.52 3.87
C MET A 214 5.57 9.55 2.55
N LEU A 215 5.51 10.67 1.81
CA LEU A 215 6.24 10.82 0.54
C LEU A 215 7.75 10.64 0.71
N LEU A 216 8.33 11.19 1.78
CA LEU A 216 9.74 11.00 2.09
C LEU A 216 10.05 9.52 2.32
N ALA A 217 9.29 8.84 3.18
CA ALA A 217 9.50 7.43 3.47
C ALA A 217 9.35 6.54 2.23
N TRP A 218 8.30 6.78 1.44
CA TRP A 218 8.01 6.04 0.22
C TRP A 218 9.09 6.25 -0.83
N SER A 219 9.40 7.50 -1.17
CA SER A 219 10.33 7.80 -2.24
C SER A 219 11.75 7.30 -1.97
N VAL A 220 12.26 7.42 -0.74
CA VAL A 220 13.56 6.81 -0.38
C VAL A 220 13.52 5.29 -0.53
N THR A 221 12.45 4.64 -0.03
CA THR A 221 12.30 3.18 -0.12
C THR A 221 12.21 2.70 -1.56
N GLU A 222 11.46 3.40 -2.42
CA GLU A 222 11.27 3.05 -3.82
C GLU A 222 12.53 3.28 -4.66
N VAL A 223 13.24 4.39 -4.46
CA VAL A 223 14.54 4.63 -5.12
C VAL A 223 15.50 3.48 -4.83
N ILE A 224 15.61 3.06 -3.56
CA ILE A 224 16.46 1.92 -3.18
C ILE A 224 15.97 0.63 -3.84
N ARG A 225 14.65 0.36 -3.79
CA ARG A 225 14.06 -0.89 -4.28
C ARG A 225 14.26 -1.07 -5.78
N TYR A 226 13.89 -0.07 -6.57
CA TYR A 226 14.00 -0.12 -8.02
C TYR A 226 15.46 -0.11 -8.47
N SER A 227 16.33 0.69 -7.83
CA SER A 227 17.77 0.65 -8.12
C SER A 227 18.39 -0.72 -7.83
N TYR A 228 17.99 -1.37 -6.73
CA TYR A 228 18.41 -2.73 -6.43
C TYR A 228 18.01 -3.71 -7.54
N PHE A 229 16.79 -3.60 -8.07
CA PHE A 229 16.34 -4.43 -9.18
C PHE A 229 17.10 -4.13 -10.48
N VAL A 230 17.42 -2.86 -10.76
CA VAL A 230 18.28 -2.48 -11.90
C VAL A 230 19.64 -3.17 -11.79
N PHE A 231 20.34 -3.05 -10.67
CA PHE A 231 21.62 -3.72 -10.47
C PHE A 231 21.49 -5.24 -10.58
N SER A 232 20.48 -5.83 -9.95
CA SER A 232 20.25 -7.28 -9.98
C SER A 232 19.97 -7.82 -11.39
N LEU A 233 19.36 -7.02 -12.27
CA LEU A 233 19.02 -7.42 -13.64
C LEU A 233 20.12 -7.08 -14.66
N SER A 234 21.00 -6.13 -14.34
CA SER A 234 22.08 -5.68 -15.23
C SER A 234 23.19 -6.72 -15.46
N GLY A 235 23.29 -7.73 -14.59
CA GLY A 235 24.34 -8.75 -14.66
C GLY A 235 25.69 -8.33 -14.05
N VAL A 236 25.87 -7.07 -13.64
CA VAL A 236 27.11 -6.60 -12.99
C VAL A 236 27.18 -6.91 -11.50
N GLY A 237 26.10 -7.45 -10.93
CA GLY A 237 25.95 -7.67 -9.49
C GLY A 237 25.41 -6.44 -8.76
N VAL A 238 25.02 -6.64 -7.49
CA VAL A 238 24.47 -5.56 -6.65
C VAL A 238 25.57 -5.00 -5.74
N PRO A 239 25.86 -3.68 -5.77
CA PRO A 239 26.81 -3.08 -4.84
C PRO A 239 26.46 -3.35 -3.38
N ALA A 240 27.47 -3.61 -2.53
CA ALA A 240 27.27 -3.91 -1.11
C ALA A 240 26.48 -2.82 -0.38
N LEU A 241 26.69 -1.54 -0.74
CA LEU A 241 25.95 -0.41 -0.20
C LEU A 241 24.44 -0.50 -0.50
N TRP A 242 24.04 -0.91 -1.71
CA TRP A 242 22.61 -1.01 -2.07
C TRP A 242 21.92 -2.16 -1.34
N THR A 243 22.63 -3.28 -1.18
CA THR A 243 22.17 -4.38 -0.34
C THR A 243 22.02 -3.92 1.11
N TRP A 244 23.01 -3.21 1.66
CA TRP A 244 22.94 -2.67 3.02
C TRP A 244 21.76 -1.72 3.20
N LEU A 245 21.56 -0.78 2.27
CA LEU A 245 20.44 0.16 2.28
C LEU A 245 19.11 -0.59 2.32
N ARG A 246 18.90 -1.52 1.38
CA ARG A 246 17.66 -2.31 1.27
C ARG A 246 17.29 -3.06 2.56
N TYR A 247 18.28 -3.56 3.29
CA TYR A 247 18.06 -4.37 4.50
C TYR A 247 18.24 -3.61 5.82
N ASN A 248 18.46 -2.28 5.80
CA ASN A 248 18.57 -1.48 7.04
C ASN A 248 17.68 -0.24 7.07
N THR A 249 17.42 0.42 5.93
CA THR A 249 16.63 1.66 5.94
C THR A 249 15.19 1.47 6.41
N PHE A 250 14.63 0.27 6.21
CA PHE A 250 13.28 -0.05 6.69
C PHE A 250 13.13 0.09 8.22
N LEU A 251 14.21 0.02 9.01
CA LEU A 251 14.13 0.18 10.46
C LEU A 251 13.58 1.56 10.87
N VAL A 252 13.85 2.59 10.06
CA VAL A 252 13.38 3.96 10.28
C VAL A 252 12.23 4.31 9.34
N LEU A 253 12.39 4.00 8.05
CA LEU A 253 11.43 4.41 7.03
C LEU A 253 10.10 3.67 7.12
N TYR A 254 10.09 2.41 7.58
CA TYR A 254 8.86 1.64 7.67
C TYR A 254 7.94 2.15 8.78
N PRO A 255 8.38 2.35 10.04
CA PRO A 255 7.55 2.99 11.06
C PRO A 255 7.10 4.39 10.64
N LEU A 256 7.98 5.19 10.03
CA LEU A 256 7.63 6.52 9.54
C LEU A 256 6.51 6.48 8.49
N GLY A 257 6.64 5.58 7.51
CA GLY A 257 5.65 5.38 6.45
C GLY A 257 4.30 4.94 7.01
N ILE A 258 4.27 3.83 7.75
CA ILE A 258 3.02 3.27 8.31
C ILE A 258 2.33 4.28 9.24
N ALA A 259 3.07 4.95 10.13
CA ALA A 259 2.49 5.96 11.01
C ALA A 259 1.85 7.11 10.21
N SER A 260 2.52 7.56 9.15
CA SER A 260 2.01 8.62 8.29
C SER A 260 0.75 8.19 7.52
N GLU A 261 0.75 6.97 6.97
CA GLU A 261 -0.40 6.43 6.25
C GLU A 261 -1.62 6.24 7.16
N CYS A 262 -1.42 5.66 8.35
CA CYS A 262 -2.48 5.50 9.34
C CYS A 262 -3.03 6.86 9.80
N TRP A 263 -2.17 7.87 9.96
CA TRP A 263 -2.59 9.23 10.29
C TRP A 263 -3.50 9.77 9.18
N LEU A 264 -3.09 9.72 7.91
CA LEU A 264 -3.89 10.24 6.81
C LEU A 264 -5.26 9.56 6.71
N VAL A 265 -5.29 8.23 6.80
CA VAL A 265 -6.55 7.45 6.80
C VAL A 265 -7.43 7.87 7.99
N TYR A 266 -6.86 7.95 9.19
CA TYR A 266 -7.60 8.35 10.40
C TYR A 266 -8.21 9.75 10.27
N THR A 267 -7.44 10.72 9.78
CA THR A 267 -7.94 12.10 9.60
C THR A 267 -8.99 12.23 8.50
N ALA A 268 -9.06 11.28 7.57
CA ALA A 268 -10.09 11.26 6.53
C ALA A 268 -11.44 10.72 7.05
N ILE A 269 -11.47 9.95 8.15
CA ILE A 269 -12.68 9.29 8.67
C ILE A 269 -13.83 10.26 8.96
N PRO A 270 -13.62 11.40 9.66
CA PRO A 270 -14.70 12.35 9.92
C PRO A 270 -15.32 12.91 8.64
N LEU A 271 -14.49 13.17 7.61
CA LEU A 271 -14.95 13.63 6.31
C LEU A 271 -15.69 12.52 5.54
N ALA A 272 -15.18 11.29 5.59
CA ALA A 272 -15.84 10.13 5.01
C ALA A 272 -17.23 9.91 5.63
N LYS A 273 -17.36 10.08 6.96
CA LYS A 273 -18.63 9.96 7.67
C LYS A 273 -19.68 10.97 7.21
N GLN A 274 -19.27 12.20 6.92
CA GLN A 274 -20.18 13.24 6.39
C GLN A 274 -20.75 12.87 5.01
N TRP A 275 -19.99 12.11 4.22
CA TRP A 275 -20.45 11.65 2.91
C TRP A 275 -21.27 10.36 3.00
N ASN A 276 -20.78 9.36 3.74
CA ASN A 276 -21.43 8.07 3.93
C ASN A 276 -20.89 7.37 5.19
N GLU A 277 -21.77 7.01 6.12
CA GLU A 277 -21.38 6.29 7.34
C GLU A 277 -20.68 4.95 7.06
N GLY A 278 -21.11 4.24 6.00
CA GLY A 278 -20.47 3.00 5.56
C GLY A 278 -19.01 3.20 5.12
N ALA A 279 -18.69 4.35 4.51
CA ALA A 279 -17.31 4.68 4.14
C ALA A 279 -16.43 4.89 5.37
N ALA A 280 -16.96 5.53 6.42
CA ALA A 280 -16.24 5.67 7.68
C ALA A 280 -15.98 4.32 8.36
N TYR A 281 -16.97 3.42 8.39
CA TYR A 281 -16.78 2.05 8.91
C TYR A 281 -15.76 1.26 8.09
N ALA A 282 -15.75 1.42 6.77
CA ALA A 282 -14.76 0.79 5.91
C ALA A 282 -13.33 1.27 6.22
N LEU A 283 -13.12 2.59 6.40
CA LEU A 283 -11.82 3.14 6.79
C LEU A 283 -11.36 2.67 8.17
N TRP A 284 -12.28 2.58 9.14
CA TRP A 284 -11.99 1.96 10.44
C TRP A 284 -11.58 0.49 10.33
N GLY A 285 -12.32 -0.29 9.52
CA GLY A 285 -11.98 -1.68 9.24
C GLY A 285 -10.62 -1.83 8.57
N ILE A 286 -10.29 -0.94 7.63
CA ILE A 286 -8.97 -0.89 7.00
C ILE A 286 -7.89 -0.64 8.05
N LEU A 287 -8.04 0.35 8.95
CA LEU A 287 -7.05 0.57 10.02
C LEU A 287 -6.90 -0.64 10.94
N ALA A 288 -8.02 -1.27 11.31
CA ALA A 288 -8.03 -2.45 12.18
C ALA A 288 -7.27 -3.63 11.58
N ILE A 289 -7.27 -3.80 10.25
CA ILE A 289 -6.50 -4.83 9.55
C ILE A 289 -5.06 -4.36 9.29
N TYR A 290 -4.90 -3.09 8.93
CA TYR A 290 -3.64 -2.57 8.43
C TYR A 290 -2.58 -2.48 9.53
N VAL A 291 -2.96 -2.04 10.73
CA VAL A 291 -2.03 -1.89 11.85
C VAL A 291 -1.43 -3.25 12.27
N PRO A 292 -2.20 -4.31 12.56
CA PRO A 292 -1.64 -5.63 12.84
C PRO A 292 -0.85 -6.23 11.66
N GLY A 293 -1.36 -6.07 10.43
CA GLY A 293 -0.68 -6.53 9.23
C GLY A 293 0.70 -5.90 9.07
N SER A 294 0.81 -4.60 9.40
CA SER A 294 2.08 -3.88 9.34
C SER A 294 3.13 -4.44 10.31
N TYR A 295 2.73 -4.87 11.50
CA TYR A 295 3.63 -5.50 12.47
C TYR A 295 4.15 -6.84 11.95
N VAL A 296 3.28 -7.69 11.40
CA VAL A 296 3.67 -8.99 10.82
C VAL A 296 4.69 -8.79 9.70
N LEU A 297 4.43 -7.87 8.77
CA LEU A 297 5.35 -7.52 7.68
C LEU A 297 6.71 -7.02 8.20
N PHE A 298 6.73 -6.19 9.25
CA PHE A 298 7.96 -5.71 9.87
C PHE A 298 8.80 -6.86 10.45
N THR A 299 8.18 -7.78 11.18
CA THR A 299 8.88 -8.95 11.75
C THR A 299 9.47 -9.85 10.66
N HIS A 300 8.78 -10.00 9.52
CA HIS A 300 9.32 -10.70 8.35
C HIS A 300 10.57 -10.00 7.79
N MET A 301 10.57 -8.67 7.65
CA MET A 301 11.76 -7.93 7.21
C MET A 301 12.93 -8.07 8.18
N LEU A 302 12.69 -8.09 9.50
CA LEU A 302 13.72 -8.38 10.50
C LEU A 302 14.31 -9.80 10.36
N ALA A 303 13.49 -10.78 10.03
CA ALA A 303 13.95 -12.14 9.74
C ALA A 303 14.81 -12.17 8.45
N GLN A 304 14.37 -11.48 7.40
CA GLN A 304 15.13 -11.37 6.14
C GLN A 304 16.48 -10.68 6.36
N ARG A 305 16.52 -9.58 7.10
CA ARG A 305 17.77 -8.88 7.48
C ARG A 305 18.74 -9.82 8.18
N ARG A 306 18.27 -10.58 9.18
CA ARG A 306 19.09 -11.57 9.91
C ARG A 306 19.63 -12.66 8.98
N LYS A 307 18.83 -13.11 8.01
CA LYS A 307 19.25 -14.11 7.02
C LYS A 307 20.39 -13.58 6.14
N ILE A 308 20.25 -12.38 5.58
CA ILE A 308 21.29 -11.77 4.73
C ILE A 308 22.57 -11.50 5.53
N ALA A 309 22.45 -11.00 6.76
CA ALA A 309 23.59 -10.75 7.63
C ALA A 309 24.37 -12.05 7.95
N ARG A 310 23.69 -13.20 8.08
CA ARG A 310 24.35 -14.49 8.26
C ARG A 310 25.07 -14.94 6.99
N GLN A 311 24.46 -14.77 5.82
CA GLN A 311 25.07 -15.15 4.53
C GLN A 311 26.35 -14.35 4.26
N ALA A 312 26.38 -13.06 4.61
CA ALA A 312 27.56 -12.21 4.46
C ALA A 312 28.72 -12.55 5.42
N ARG A 313 28.50 -13.39 6.44
CA ARG A 313 29.56 -13.86 7.36
C ARG A 313 30.20 -15.19 6.95
N VAL A 314 29.62 -15.87 5.96
CA VAL A 314 30.08 -17.19 5.49
C VAL A 314 30.99 -17.05 4.24
N VAL A 315 31.10 -15.83 3.70
CA VAL A 315 31.99 -15.43 2.60
C VAL A 315 33.17 -14.66 3.18
#